data_AF-A0A662W1S8-F1
#
_entry.id   AF-A0A662W1S8-F1
#
_cell.length_a   1.000
_cell.length_b   1.000
_cell.length_c   1.000
_cell.angle_alpha   90.00
_cell.angle_beta   90.00
_cell.angle_gamma   90.00
#
_symmetry.space_group_name_H-M   'P 1'
#
loop_
_entity.id
_entity.type
_entity.pdbx_description
1 polymer ?
#
loop_
_entity_poly.entity_id
_entity_poly.type
_entity_poly.pdbx_seq_one_letter_code
_entity_poly.pdbx_strand_id
1 'polypeptide(L)'
;MPRPNLGKVPVRLSIRRDVLEAARKYIPNLSDFVERKFLEFLFYVKDPVASKYMGIRADPAGFEPAIPGLEGRNSAKKGSKIDFRKYREEYINWVKSKKRGEKGFIEPKTLKTYISYLDKYAEPFSNKQELSRIVEKVKKGRRWFILALRHFFNFLEERDYVDEIELMRLRKVIPVPKTGAQAEYPPTEEVIRGYHVLEDEDDKLLYELLVYSGIRLDEGFILLKTFDPAKLTKVNDKVYRYELVMERGTKRSFNAYLPAFFVPKLRRLREDYTYDMAKKRLNLKEKGVNITAKKLRKWSDNFLVECGVPDKHADFIQGRAKVTVGSKHYLEMVRHADRWYTTVVDKLPRFENLSIGAITPLSSRQNISKL
;
A
#
# COMPACT_ATOMS: atom_id res chain seq x y z
N MET A 1 16.63 -3.13 -16.13
CA MET A 1 16.88 -2.04 -17.10
C MET A 1 18.38 -1.96 -17.35
N PRO A 2 18.86 -1.95 -18.60
CA PRO A 2 20.26 -1.65 -18.88
C PRO A 2 20.54 -0.20 -18.49
N ARG A 3 21.68 0.07 -17.83
CA ARG A 3 22.04 1.42 -17.39
C ARG A 3 22.43 2.27 -18.61
N PRO A 4 22.00 3.55 -18.69
CA PRO A 4 22.54 4.47 -19.68
C PRO A 4 24.06 4.62 -19.47
N ASN A 5 24.82 4.59 -20.56
CA ASN A 5 26.28 4.68 -20.52
C ASN A 5 26.68 6.14 -20.27
N LEU A 6 26.91 6.50 -19.00
CA LEU A 6 27.22 7.85 -18.52
C LEU A 6 28.64 8.34 -18.89
N GLY A 7 29.21 7.91 -20.02
CA GLY A 7 30.59 8.26 -20.42
C GLY A 7 31.68 7.68 -19.50
N LYS A 8 31.40 6.57 -18.79
CA LYS A 8 32.35 5.94 -17.87
C LYS A 8 33.40 5.14 -18.63
N VAL A 9 34.66 5.31 -18.25
CA VAL A 9 35.80 4.57 -18.81
C VAL A 9 36.19 3.44 -17.85
N PRO A 10 36.40 2.19 -18.33
CA PRO A 10 36.87 1.10 -17.47
C PRO A 10 38.28 1.38 -16.97
N VAL A 11 38.48 1.25 -15.66
CA VAL A 11 39.79 1.38 -15.00
C VAL A 11 40.27 -0.01 -14.58
N ARG A 12 41.53 -0.36 -14.88
CA ARG A 12 42.18 -1.56 -14.34
C ARG A 12 42.92 -1.20 -13.05
N LEU A 13 42.50 -1.79 -11.93
CA LEU A 13 43.12 -1.59 -10.61
C LEU A 13 43.53 -2.95 -10.03
N SER A 14 44.66 -2.98 -9.32
CA SER A 14 45.10 -4.14 -8.55
C SER A 14 44.69 -3.97 -7.09
N ILE A 15 43.99 -4.96 -6.54
CA ILE A 15 43.58 -4.99 -5.13
C ILE A 15 43.84 -6.39 -4.55
N ARG A 16 44.19 -6.47 -3.26
CA ARG A 16 44.33 -7.75 -2.58
C ARG A 16 43.00 -8.51 -2.58
N ARG A 17 43.06 -9.81 -2.87
CA ARG A 17 41.89 -10.66 -3.11
C ARG A 17 41.00 -10.80 -1.87
N ASP A 18 41.61 -11.03 -0.71
CA ASP A 18 40.95 -11.11 0.59
C ASP A 18 40.18 -9.83 0.94
N VAL A 19 40.79 -8.67 0.69
CA VAL A 19 40.16 -7.36 0.90
C VAL A 19 38.95 -7.18 -0.03
N LEU A 20 39.08 -7.55 -1.30
CA LEU A 20 37.98 -7.46 -2.27
C LEU A 20 36.81 -8.38 -1.89
N GLU A 21 37.09 -9.61 -1.47
CA GLU A 21 36.07 -10.58 -1.05
C GLU A 21 35.34 -10.12 0.22
N ALA A 22 36.06 -9.54 1.19
CA ALA A 22 35.45 -8.93 2.36
C ALA A 22 34.59 -7.72 2.00
N ALA A 23 35.10 -6.81 1.16
CA ALA A 23 34.41 -5.59 0.75
C ALA A 23 33.09 -5.87 0.02
N ARG A 24 33.05 -6.89 -0.85
CA ARG A 24 31.85 -7.30 -1.60
C ARG A 24 30.67 -7.71 -0.71
N LYS A 25 30.93 -8.12 0.54
CA LYS A 25 29.86 -8.46 1.51
C LYS A 25 29.10 -7.22 2.00
N TYR A 26 29.72 -6.05 1.95
CA TYR A 26 29.19 -4.81 2.53
C TYR A 26 28.92 -3.72 1.50
N ILE A 27 29.61 -3.74 0.35
CA ILE A 27 29.50 -2.73 -0.69
C ILE A 27 28.60 -3.27 -1.82
N PRO A 28 27.36 -2.76 -1.96
CA PRO A 28 26.41 -3.25 -2.96
C PRO A 28 26.83 -2.90 -4.41
N ASN A 29 27.66 -1.87 -4.60
CA ASN A 29 28.17 -1.47 -5.91
C ASN A 29 29.62 -0.96 -5.81
N LEU A 30 30.58 -1.82 -6.16
CA LEU A 30 32.00 -1.51 -6.07
C LEU A 30 32.43 -0.38 -7.01
N SER A 31 31.82 -0.29 -8.20
CA SER A 31 32.15 0.75 -9.17
C SER A 31 31.77 2.14 -8.65
N ASP A 32 30.60 2.26 -8.00
CA ASP A 32 30.15 3.53 -7.39
C ASP A 32 31.04 3.91 -6.21
N PHE A 33 31.44 2.94 -5.39
CA PHE A 33 32.35 3.15 -4.29
C PHE A 33 33.71 3.70 -4.73
N VAL A 34 34.32 3.09 -5.75
CA VAL A 34 35.62 3.52 -6.29
C VAL A 34 35.54 4.94 -6.87
N GLU A 35 34.49 5.24 -7.63
CA GLU A 35 34.25 6.57 -8.21
C GLU A 35 34.10 7.64 -7.13
N ARG A 36 33.38 7.35 -6.05
CA ARG A 36 33.29 8.26 -4.88
C ARG A 36 34.65 8.50 -4.23
N LYS A 37 35.49 7.47 -4.09
CA LYS A 37 36.83 7.64 -3.52
C LYS A 37 37.75 8.50 -4.38
N PHE A 38 37.64 8.41 -5.71
CA PHE A 38 38.34 9.35 -6.59
C PHE A 38 37.81 10.78 -6.44
N LEU A 39 36.50 10.97 -6.38
CA LEU A 39 35.91 12.29 -6.17
C LEU A 39 36.33 12.89 -4.82
N GLU A 40 36.32 12.11 -3.73
CA GLU A 40 36.82 12.53 -2.42
C GLU A 40 38.26 13.06 -2.50
N PHE A 41 39.15 12.35 -3.20
CA PHE A 41 40.53 12.80 -3.42
C PHE A 41 40.60 14.09 -4.25
N LEU A 42 39.83 14.18 -5.34
CA LEU A 42 39.79 15.38 -6.18
C LEU A 42 39.26 16.61 -5.43
N PHE A 43 38.28 16.42 -4.53
CA PHE A 43 37.83 17.48 -3.62
C PHE A 43 38.93 17.90 -2.64
N TYR A 44 39.71 16.96 -2.11
CA TYR A 44 40.82 17.24 -1.20
C TYR A 44 41.91 18.09 -1.88
N VAL A 45 42.31 17.74 -3.10
CA VAL A 45 43.30 18.50 -3.88
C VAL A 45 42.71 19.75 -4.57
N LYS A 46 41.42 20.03 -4.36
CA LYS A 46 40.67 21.17 -4.95
C LYS A 46 40.75 21.23 -6.48
N ASP A 47 40.69 20.07 -7.13
CA ASP A 47 40.68 19.99 -8.59
C ASP A 47 39.40 20.64 -9.17
N PRO A 48 39.48 21.47 -10.23
CA PRO A 48 38.31 22.14 -10.82
C PRO A 48 37.21 21.19 -11.30
N VAL A 49 37.55 19.94 -11.65
CA VAL A 49 36.57 18.92 -12.05
C VAL A 49 35.63 18.58 -10.90
N ALA A 50 36.12 18.61 -9.66
CA ALA A 50 35.34 18.24 -8.48
C ALA A 50 34.13 19.18 -8.26
N SER A 51 34.26 20.46 -8.62
CA SER A 51 33.17 21.45 -8.51
C SER A 51 31.92 21.08 -9.32
N LYS A 52 32.06 20.32 -10.40
CA LYS A 52 30.93 19.82 -11.22
C LYS A 52 30.13 18.72 -10.51
N TYR A 53 30.69 18.11 -9.47
CA TYR A 53 30.12 16.96 -8.76
C TYR A 53 29.82 17.27 -7.29
N MET A 54 29.73 18.56 -6.93
CA MET A 54 29.52 19.04 -5.55
C MET A 54 28.27 18.45 -4.86
N GLY A 55 27.25 18.03 -5.62
CA GLY A 55 26.03 17.38 -5.12
C GLY A 55 26.13 15.87 -4.86
N ILE A 56 27.32 15.26 -4.96
CA ILE A 56 27.55 13.80 -4.77
C ILE A 56 28.28 13.50 -3.45
N ARG A 57 28.60 14.52 -2.62
CA ARG A 57 29.32 14.34 -1.35
C ARG A 57 28.60 13.34 -0.43
N ALA A 58 29.30 12.25 -0.10
CA ALA A 58 29.17 11.52 1.16
C ALA A 58 30.43 11.87 1.99
N ASP A 59 30.27 12.07 3.30
CA ASP A 59 31.35 12.57 4.16
C ASP A 59 32.58 11.63 4.23
N PRO A 60 33.80 12.16 4.47
CA PRO A 60 35.05 11.40 4.38
C PRO A 60 35.30 10.51 5.60
N ALA A 61 35.75 9.27 5.37
CA ALA A 61 36.37 8.43 6.39
C ALA A 61 37.88 8.73 6.44
N GLY A 62 38.36 9.08 7.64
CA GLY A 62 39.64 9.74 7.89
C GLY A 62 40.91 9.09 7.35
N PHE A 63 41.79 9.96 6.84
CA PHE A 63 43.23 9.81 6.85
C PHE A 63 43.83 11.23 6.81
N GLU A 64 44.22 11.80 7.95
CA GLU A 64 45.35 12.75 8.13
C GLU A 64 45.38 13.39 9.55
N PRO A 65 46.58 13.77 10.06
CA PRO A 65 46.82 14.25 11.42
C PRO A 65 46.41 15.72 11.63
N ALA A 66 46.32 16.13 12.89
CA ALA A 66 45.75 17.40 13.33
C ALA A 66 46.36 18.65 12.65
N ILE A 67 45.49 19.44 12.00
CA ILE A 67 45.77 20.82 11.62
C ILE A 67 45.05 21.73 12.64
N PRO A 68 45.77 22.51 13.46
CA PRO A 68 45.14 23.52 14.32
C PRO A 68 44.72 24.71 13.43
N GLY A 69 43.41 24.99 13.35
CA GLY A 69 42.94 26.21 12.67
C GLY A 69 41.67 26.11 11.81
N LEU A 70 40.73 25.23 12.15
CA LEU A 70 39.38 25.24 11.57
C LEU A 70 38.33 24.96 12.65
N GLU A 71 38.30 25.84 13.66
CA GLU A 71 37.11 26.00 14.49
C GLU A 71 36.04 26.72 13.67
N GLY A 72 34.99 25.98 13.31
CA GLY A 72 33.77 26.57 12.77
C GLY A 72 33.26 25.83 11.54
N ARG A 73 32.17 25.06 11.73
CA ARG A 73 31.34 24.36 10.72
C ARG A 73 31.65 22.89 10.43
N ASN A 74 32.05 22.13 11.46
CA ASN A 74 31.68 20.71 11.56
C ASN A 74 31.42 20.36 13.03
N SER A 75 30.16 20.51 13.44
CA SER A 75 29.68 20.03 14.73
C SER A 75 28.35 19.31 14.58
N ALA A 76 28.28 18.34 13.67
CA ALA A 76 27.45 17.16 13.93
C ALA A 76 28.10 16.41 15.10
N LYS A 77 27.79 16.84 16.33
CA LYS A 77 28.21 16.19 17.56
C LYS A 77 27.78 14.72 17.47
N LYS A 78 28.76 13.81 17.49
CA LYS A 78 28.59 12.41 17.88
C LYS A 78 27.80 12.41 19.21
N GLY A 79 26.49 12.16 19.16
CA GLY A 79 25.58 12.29 20.30
C GLY A 79 24.35 13.20 20.14
N SER A 80 24.12 13.86 19.00
CA SER A 80 22.87 14.62 18.79
C SER A 80 21.67 13.67 18.65
N LYS A 81 20.69 13.80 19.55
CA LYS A 81 19.43 13.04 19.48
C LYS A 81 18.66 13.40 18.21
N ILE A 82 18.20 12.38 17.48
CA ILE A 82 17.17 12.50 16.46
C ILE A 82 15.87 12.83 17.18
N ASP A 83 15.30 13.99 16.86
CA ASP A 83 14.08 14.51 17.49
C ASP A 83 13.09 14.95 16.41
N PHE A 84 12.02 14.18 16.23
CA PHE A 84 10.99 14.46 15.24
C PHE A 84 10.40 15.87 15.40
N ARG A 85 10.25 16.37 16.63
CA ARG A 85 9.60 17.66 16.90
C ARG A 85 10.36 18.83 16.28
N LYS A 86 11.69 18.72 16.20
CA LYS A 86 12.55 19.73 15.56
C LYS A 86 12.32 19.83 14.06
N TYR A 87 12.04 18.69 13.42
CA TYR A 87 11.90 18.60 11.97
C TYR A 87 10.45 18.51 11.50
N ARG A 88 9.48 18.62 12.42
CA ARG A 88 8.08 18.30 12.16
C ARG A 88 7.50 19.07 10.98
N GLU A 89 7.61 20.39 11.01
CA GLU A 89 7.03 21.26 9.97
C GLU A 89 7.74 21.06 8.63
N GLU A 90 9.06 20.94 8.64
CA GLU A 90 9.83 20.70 7.43
C GLU A 90 9.52 19.33 6.81
N TYR A 91 9.37 18.30 7.63
CA TYR A 91 8.94 16.97 7.20
C TYR A 91 7.56 17.04 6.54
N ILE A 92 6.60 17.75 7.13
CA ILE A 92 5.25 17.92 6.56
C ILE A 92 5.33 18.61 5.20
N ASN A 93 6.11 19.69 5.10
CA ASN A 93 6.28 20.44 3.85
C ASN A 93 6.99 19.59 2.79
N TRP A 94 8.01 18.82 3.18
CA TRP A 94 8.69 17.87 2.31
C TRP A 94 7.71 16.85 1.74
N VAL A 95 6.89 16.19 2.56
CA VAL A 95 5.90 15.23 2.05
C VAL A 95 4.90 15.90 1.11
N LYS A 96 4.40 17.10 1.44
CA LYS A 96 3.46 17.84 0.60
C LYS A 96 4.07 18.29 -0.74
N SER A 97 5.38 18.49 -0.80
CA SER A 97 6.09 18.84 -2.04
C SER A 97 6.23 17.66 -3.02
N LYS A 98 6.12 16.42 -2.53
CA LYS A 98 6.29 15.22 -3.35
C LYS A 98 5.10 14.98 -4.25
N LYS A 99 5.38 14.64 -5.52
CA LYS A 99 4.36 14.21 -6.48
C LYS A 99 4.24 12.69 -6.49
N ARG A 100 3.09 12.22 -6.96
CA ARG A 100 2.81 10.78 -7.07
C ARG A 100 3.88 10.10 -7.93
N GLY A 101 4.49 9.05 -7.40
CA GLY A 101 5.57 8.31 -8.06
C GLY A 101 6.97 8.68 -7.56
N GLU A 102 7.12 9.79 -6.85
CA GLU A 102 8.40 10.19 -6.25
C GLU A 102 8.69 9.46 -4.94
N LYS A 103 9.98 9.28 -4.62
CA LYS A 103 10.41 8.79 -3.30
C LYS A 103 9.94 9.78 -2.23
N GLY A 104 9.26 9.26 -1.19
CA GLY A 104 8.70 10.09 -0.11
C GLY A 104 7.25 10.54 -0.33
N PHE A 105 6.64 10.25 -1.49
CA PHE A 105 5.22 10.47 -1.68
C PHE A 105 4.39 9.51 -0.81
N ILE A 106 3.46 10.07 -0.04
CA ILE A 106 2.40 9.32 0.66
C ILE A 106 1.08 10.09 0.55
N GLU A 107 -0.04 9.36 0.56
CA GLU A 107 -1.36 9.98 0.46
C GLU A 107 -1.66 10.86 1.70
N PRO A 108 -2.44 11.96 1.56
CA PRO A 108 -2.72 12.88 2.67
C PRO A 108 -3.29 12.19 3.93
N LYS A 109 -4.14 11.18 3.75
CA LYS A 109 -4.70 10.39 4.87
C LYS A 109 -3.62 9.58 5.61
N THR A 110 -2.66 9.04 4.87
CA THR A 110 -1.50 8.34 5.42
C THR A 110 -0.57 9.32 6.14
N LEU A 111 -0.32 10.51 5.57
CA LEU A 111 0.46 11.56 6.22
C LEU A 111 -0.15 11.97 7.57
N LYS A 112 -1.46 12.23 7.62
CA LYS A 112 -2.18 12.54 8.88
C LYS A 112 -2.00 11.43 9.92
N THR A 113 -2.06 10.17 9.48
CA THR A 113 -1.81 9.02 10.35
C THR A 113 -0.36 9.01 10.86
N TYR A 114 0.62 9.18 9.97
CA TYR A 114 2.04 9.18 10.34
C TYR A 114 2.37 10.27 11.34
N ILE A 115 1.92 11.51 11.09
CA ILE A 115 2.10 12.64 12.00
C ILE A 115 1.50 12.31 13.37
N SER A 116 0.27 11.80 13.43
CA SER A 116 -0.37 11.44 14.70
C SER A 116 0.42 10.42 15.51
N TYR A 117 1.00 9.39 14.86
CA TYR A 117 1.83 8.41 15.54
C TYR A 117 3.21 8.96 15.94
N LEU A 118 3.82 9.81 15.11
CA LEU A 118 5.10 10.44 15.42
C LEU A 118 4.95 11.44 16.58
N ASP A 119 3.96 12.34 16.53
CA ASP A 119 3.66 13.28 17.62
C ASP A 119 3.42 12.57 18.95
N LYS A 120 2.73 11.42 18.90
CA LYS A 120 2.36 10.65 20.09
C LYS A 120 3.51 9.84 20.69
N TYR A 121 4.40 9.29 19.88
CA TYR A 121 5.36 8.27 20.32
C TYR A 121 6.83 8.54 20.01
N ALA A 122 7.17 9.47 19.11
CA ALA A 122 8.57 9.73 18.73
C ALA A 122 9.30 10.57 19.79
N GLU A 123 9.69 9.92 20.89
CA GLU A 123 10.64 10.48 21.86
C GLU A 123 12.03 10.65 21.20
N PRO A 124 12.84 11.66 21.58
CA PRO A 124 14.19 11.83 21.03
C PRO A 124 15.12 10.66 21.35
N PHE A 125 15.88 10.18 20.37
CA PHE A 125 16.80 9.05 20.53
C PHE A 125 18.12 9.26 19.77
N SER A 126 19.22 8.69 20.26
CA SER A 126 20.55 8.77 19.60
C SER A 126 21.07 7.41 19.11
N ASN A 127 20.42 6.30 19.46
CA ASN A 127 20.93 4.97 19.16
C ASN A 127 19.82 3.93 18.99
N LYS A 128 20.22 2.74 18.52
CA LYS A 128 19.32 1.62 18.26
C LYS A 128 18.61 1.11 19.52
N GLN A 129 19.25 1.17 20.69
CA GLN A 129 18.70 0.67 21.94
C GLN A 129 17.56 1.58 22.44
N GLU A 130 17.76 2.89 22.40
CA GLU A 130 16.73 3.88 22.72
C GLU A 130 15.55 3.76 21.76
N LEU A 131 15.81 3.67 20.45
CA LEU A 131 14.76 3.48 19.45
C LEU A 131 13.96 2.19 19.70
N SER A 132 14.63 1.07 20.04
CA SER A 132 13.95 -0.19 20.36
C SER A 132 13.01 -0.04 21.55
N ARG A 133 13.48 0.59 22.64
CA ARG A 133 12.70 0.84 23.85
C ARG A 133 11.45 1.68 23.54
N ILE A 134 11.58 2.75 22.76
CA ILE A 134 10.45 3.59 22.36
C ILE A 134 9.41 2.77 21.60
N VAL A 135 9.86 1.95 20.64
CA VAL A 135 8.98 1.13 19.81
C VAL A 135 8.31 0.01 20.60
N GLU A 136 8.98 -0.55 21.60
CA GLU A 136 8.43 -1.58 22.51
C GLU A 136 7.32 -1.05 23.43
N LYS A 137 7.38 0.23 23.83
CA LYS A 137 6.30 0.88 24.61
C LYS A 137 4.98 0.96 23.84
N VAL A 138 5.00 0.89 22.51
CA VAL A 138 3.80 1.07 21.66
C VAL A 138 2.96 -0.21 21.63
N LYS A 139 1.98 -0.29 22.54
CA LYS A 139 1.07 -1.46 22.66
C LYS A 139 0.04 -1.58 21.51
N LYS A 140 -0.49 -0.46 21.00
CA LYS A 140 -1.48 -0.44 19.91
C LYS A 140 -0.96 0.39 18.75
N GLY A 141 -1.11 -0.12 17.53
CA GLY A 141 -0.70 0.59 16.31
C GLY A 141 0.81 0.64 16.06
N ARG A 142 1.60 -0.22 16.72
CA ARG A 142 3.07 -0.32 16.57
C ARG A 142 3.54 -0.33 15.11
N ARG A 143 2.83 -1.05 14.23
CA ARG A 143 3.11 -1.06 12.79
C ARG A 143 3.03 0.33 12.16
N TRP A 144 1.99 1.11 12.46
CA TRP A 144 1.83 2.45 11.91
C TRP A 144 2.94 3.37 12.38
N PHE A 145 3.33 3.26 13.65
CA PHE A 145 4.47 4.00 14.18
C PHE A 145 5.79 3.62 13.49
N ILE A 146 6.07 2.32 13.31
CA ILE A 146 7.26 1.85 12.59
C ILE A 146 7.30 2.36 11.14
N LEU A 147 6.16 2.33 10.45
CA LEU A 147 6.07 2.85 9.08
C LEU A 147 6.31 4.36 9.04
N ALA A 148 5.75 5.10 9.99
CA ALA A 148 5.96 6.55 10.10
C ALA A 148 7.42 6.90 10.39
N LEU A 149 8.09 6.19 11.31
CA LEU A 149 9.52 6.35 11.61
C LEU A 149 10.38 6.07 10.38
N ARG A 150 10.13 4.98 9.66
CA ARG A 150 10.88 4.66 8.44
C ARG A 150 10.70 5.71 7.35
N HIS A 151 9.51 6.29 7.24
CA HIS A 151 9.25 7.37 6.29
C HIS A 151 9.97 8.65 6.70
N PHE A 152 9.97 8.98 7.99
CA PHE A 152 10.75 10.08 8.54
C PHE A 152 12.26 9.89 8.32
N PHE A 153 12.78 8.65 8.40
CA PHE A 153 14.19 8.38 8.08
C PHE A 153 14.52 8.64 6.61
N ASN A 154 13.58 8.42 5.69
CA ASN A 154 13.80 8.79 4.29
C ASN A 154 13.90 10.31 4.10
N PHE A 155 13.16 11.08 4.91
CA PHE A 155 13.30 12.54 4.94
C PHE A 155 14.66 12.97 5.49
N LEU A 156 15.10 12.41 6.62
CA LEU A 156 16.40 12.72 7.21
C LEU A 156 17.56 12.38 6.26
N GLU A 157 17.44 11.24 5.56
CA GLU A 157 18.37 10.79 4.54
C GLU A 157 18.41 11.75 3.34
N GLU A 158 17.26 12.20 2.84
CA GLU A 158 17.21 13.09 1.67
C GLU A 158 17.68 14.52 1.98
N ARG A 159 17.62 14.93 3.24
CA ARG A 159 18.09 16.25 3.70
C ARG A 159 19.52 16.21 4.25
N ASP A 160 20.19 15.06 4.17
CA ASP A 160 21.53 14.84 4.73
C ASP A 160 21.66 15.23 6.21
N TYR A 161 20.56 15.11 6.98
CA TYR A 161 20.55 15.43 8.41
C TYR A 161 21.15 14.31 9.26
N VAL A 162 21.10 13.07 8.76
CA VAL A 162 21.67 11.90 9.43
C VAL A 162 22.30 11.01 8.36
N ASP A 163 23.48 10.50 8.66
CA ASP A 163 24.23 9.61 7.78
C ASP A 163 23.43 8.34 7.39
N GLU A 164 23.57 7.94 6.12
CA GLU A 164 22.84 6.81 5.55
C GLU A 164 23.15 5.49 6.26
N ILE A 165 24.40 5.27 6.69
CA ILE A 165 24.81 4.05 7.40
C ILE A 165 24.18 4.02 8.79
N GLU A 166 24.11 5.17 9.48
CA GLU A 166 23.40 5.29 10.75
C GLU A 166 21.90 4.99 10.60
N LEU A 167 21.23 5.62 9.63
CA LEU A 167 19.80 5.36 9.38
C LEU A 167 19.55 3.91 8.96
N MET A 168 20.43 3.29 8.18
CA MET A 168 20.36 1.87 7.85
C MET A 168 20.41 0.98 9.10
N ARG A 169 21.30 1.29 10.07
CA ARG A 169 21.38 0.56 11.34
C ARG A 169 20.11 0.71 12.16
N LEU A 170 19.53 1.91 12.21
CA LEU A 170 18.27 2.18 12.90
C LEU A 170 17.10 1.42 12.24
N ARG A 171 17.03 1.36 10.90
CA ARG A 171 15.99 0.59 10.19
C ARG A 171 16.01 -0.90 10.54
N LYS A 172 17.17 -1.50 10.82
CA LYS A 172 17.28 -2.93 11.16
C LYS A 172 16.57 -3.30 12.48
N VAL A 173 16.51 -2.39 13.45
CA VAL A 173 15.85 -2.67 14.74
C VAL A 173 14.33 -2.43 14.73
N ILE A 174 13.80 -1.84 13.65
CA ILE A 174 12.35 -1.60 13.47
C ILE A 174 11.83 -2.34 12.22
N PRO A 175 11.85 -3.68 12.17
CA PRO A 175 11.32 -4.41 11.04
C PRO A 175 9.82 -4.14 10.87
N VAL A 176 9.36 -3.95 9.63
CA VAL A 176 7.93 -3.78 9.34
C VAL A 176 7.22 -5.11 9.65
N PRO A 177 6.27 -5.17 10.60
CA PRO A 177 5.58 -6.42 10.92
C PRO A 177 4.83 -6.96 9.70
N LYS A 178 5.07 -8.22 9.33
CA LYS A 178 4.30 -8.92 8.29
C LYS A 178 2.87 -9.11 8.78
N THR A 179 1.88 -8.76 7.96
CA THR A 179 0.48 -9.12 8.21
C THR A 179 0.26 -10.54 7.72
N GLY A 180 -0.13 -11.44 8.61
CA GLY A 180 -0.60 -12.78 8.23
C GLY A 180 -1.87 -12.69 7.38
N ALA A 181 -2.01 -13.60 6.43
CA ALA A 181 -3.26 -13.78 5.69
C ALA A 181 -4.27 -14.47 6.62
N GLN A 182 -5.40 -13.82 6.89
CA GLN A 182 -6.50 -14.44 7.62
C GLN A 182 -7.37 -15.17 6.60
N ALA A 183 -7.52 -16.49 6.70
CA ALA A 183 -8.15 -17.37 5.70
C ALA A 183 -9.66 -17.62 5.92
N GLU A 184 -10.33 -16.84 6.75
CA GLU A 184 -11.78 -17.04 6.97
C GLU A 184 -12.59 -16.35 5.86
N TYR A 185 -13.38 -17.15 5.14
CA TYR A 185 -14.43 -16.75 4.21
C TYR A 185 -15.79 -16.94 4.93
N PRO A 186 -16.67 -15.94 4.96
CA PRO A 186 -17.97 -16.12 5.60
C PRO A 186 -18.87 -17.00 4.71
N PRO A 187 -19.76 -17.83 5.27
CA PRO A 187 -20.74 -18.59 4.50
C PRO A 187 -21.88 -17.68 3.98
N THR A 188 -22.60 -18.14 2.96
CA THR A 188 -23.68 -17.36 2.30
C THR A 188 -24.80 -17.00 3.26
N GLU A 189 -25.15 -17.89 4.19
CA GLU A 189 -26.15 -17.66 5.24
C GLU A 189 -25.77 -16.46 6.10
N GLU A 190 -24.48 -16.29 6.40
CA GLU A 190 -23.99 -15.17 7.19
C GLU A 190 -24.05 -13.86 6.41
N VAL A 191 -23.80 -13.90 5.10
CA VAL A 191 -23.97 -12.75 4.20
C VAL A 191 -25.44 -12.34 4.10
N ILE A 192 -26.38 -13.29 4.02
CA ILE A 192 -27.82 -13.01 4.01
C ILE A 192 -28.25 -12.41 5.36
N ARG A 193 -27.86 -13.02 6.49
CA ARG A 193 -28.11 -12.46 7.82
C ARG A 193 -27.53 -11.05 7.97
N GLY A 194 -26.33 -10.82 7.44
CA GLY A 194 -25.67 -9.51 7.47
C GLY A 194 -26.47 -8.41 6.76
N TYR A 195 -27.16 -8.73 5.67
CA TYR A 195 -28.06 -7.79 5.01
C TYR A 195 -29.29 -7.48 5.88
N HIS A 196 -29.92 -8.51 6.45
CA HIS A 196 -31.18 -8.35 7.20
C HIS A 196 -31.05 -7.64 8.54
N VAL A 197 -29.85 -7.55 9.12
CA VAL A 197 -29.58 -6.73 10.32
C VAL A 197 -29.34 -5.25 10.00
N LEU A 198 -29.33 -4.86 8.72
CA LEU A 198 -29.23 -3.47 8.31
C LEU A 198 -30.63 -2.84 8.28
N GLU A 199 -30.75 -1.65 8.85
CA GLU A 199 -31.99 -0.89 8.91
C GLU A 199 -31.97 0.28 7.90
N ASP A 200 -30.80 0.89 7.71
CA ASP A 200 -30.61 2.04 6.83
C ASP A 200 -30.48 1.59 5.37
N GLU A 201 -31.29 2.19 4.49
CA GLU A 201 -31.34 1.83 3.07
C GLU A 201 -30.05 2.17 2.31
N ASP A 202 -29.27 3.17 2.75
CA ASP A 202 -27.95 3.45 2.17
C ASP A 202 -26.92 2.38 2.57
N ASP A 203 -27.01 1.86 3.80
CA ASP A 203 -26.18 0.73 4.23
C ASP A 203 -26.51 -0.53 3.42
N LYS A 204 -27.79 -0.83 3.20
CA LYS A 204 -28.25 -1.97 2.38
C LYS A 204 -27.79 -1.85 0.93
N LEU A 205 -27.98 -0.70 0.31
CA LEU A 205 -27.57 -0.46 -1.08
C LEU A 205 -26.05 -0.64 -1.25
N LEU A 206 -25.25 -0.10 -0.33
CA LEU A 206 -23.80 -0.28 -0.35
C LEU A 206 -23.41 -1.74 -0.06
N TYR A 207 -24.12 -2.43 0.84
CA TYR A 207 -23.90 -3.85 1.13
C TYR A 207 -24.11 -4.72 -0.12
N GLU A 208 -25.27 -4.59 -0.79
CA GLU A 208 -25.60 -5.29 -2.04
C GLU A 208 -24.55 -5.02 -3.12
N LEU A 209 -24.17 -3.75 -3.31
CA LEU A 209 -23.14 -3.38 -4.28
C LEU A 209 -21.83 -4.13 -4.02
N LEU A 210 -21.37 -4.20 -2.77
CA LEU A 210 -20.13 -4.89 -2.40
C LEU A 210 -20.22 -6.41 -2.56
N VAL A 211 -21.38 -7.00 -2.28
CA VAL A 211 -21.64 -8.43 -2.47
C VAL A 211 -21.57 -8.78 -3.96
N TYR A 212 -22.29 -8.02 -4.79
CA TYR A 212 -22.43 -8.33 -6.21
C TYR A 212 -21.13 -8.06 -6.99
N SER A 213 -20.53 -6.89 -6.79
CA SER A 213 -19.34 -6.51 -7.56
C SER A 213 -18.02 -6.97 -6.96
N GLY A 214 -18.00 -7.30 -5.67
CA GLY A 214 -16.76 -7.63 -4.95
C GLY A 214 -15.76 -6.48 -4.86
N ILE A 215 -16.13 -5.23 -5.17
CA ILE A 215 -15.23 -4.06 -5.11
C ILE A 215 -14.87 -3.68 -3.67
N ARG A 216 -13.91 -2.77 -3.49
CA ARG A 216 -13.52 -2.34 -2.14
C ARG A 216 -14.56 -1.37 -1.57
N LEU A 217 -14.64 -1.28 -0.24
CA LEU A 217 -15.58 -0.36 0.44
C LEU A 217 -15.42 1.09 -0.03
N ASP A 218 -14.19 1.56 -0.19
CA ASP A 218 -13.89 2.91 -0.68
C ASP A 218 -14.33 3.11 -2.12
N GLU A 219 -14.14 2.10 -2.98
CA GLU A 219 -14.61 2.13 -4.37
C GLU A 219 -16.14 2.14 -4.45
N GLY A 220 -16.81 1.27 -3.70
CA GLY A 220 -18.28 1.22 -3.66
C GLY A 220 -18.91 2.48 -3.07
N PHE A 221 -18.32 3.03 -2.00
CA PHE A 221 -18.76 4.29 -1.42
C PHE A 221 -18.62 5.45 -2.43
N ILE A 222 -17.48 5.56 -3.12
CA ILE A 222 -17.27 6.61 -4.13
C ILE A 222 -18.22 6.42 -5.32
N LEU A 223 -18.42 5.19 -5.78
CA LEU A 223 -19.37 4.86 -6.85
C LEU A 223 -20.76 5.39 -6.50
N LEU A 224 -21.29 5.05 -5.32
CA LEU A 224 -22.64 5.49 -4.95
C LEU A 224 -22.69 6.98 -4.59
N LYS A 225 -21.66 7.59 -4.00
CA LYS A 225 -21.66 9.06 -3.79
C LYS A 225 -21.63 9.86 -5.10
N THR A 226 -20.99 9.33 -6.12
CA THR A 226 -20.81 10.00 -7.42
C THR A 226 -21.55 9.29 -8.55
N PHE A 227 -22.63 8.58 -8.21
CA PHE A 227 -23.33 7.72 -9.15
C PHE A 227 -23.81 8.53 -10.36
N ASP A 228 -23.49 7.99 -11.53
CA ASP A 228 -23.79 8.53 -12.84
C ASP A 228 -24.23 7.38 -13.76
N PRO A 229 -25.52 7.32 -14.15
CA PRO A 229 -26.03 6.29 -15.04
C PRO A 229 -25.29 6.20 -16.39
N ALA A 230 -24.67 7.29 -16.87
CA ALA A 230 -23.92 7.28 -18.13
C ALA A 230 -22.69 6.36 -18.09
N LYS A 231 -22.20 6.00 -16.89
CA LYS A 231 -21.09 5.07 -16.69
C LYS A 231 -21.51 3.61 -16.68
N LEU A 232 -22.81 3.31 -16.77
CA LEU A 232 -23.31 1.96 -16.92
C LEU A 232 -23.21 1.50 -18.38
N THR A 233 -22.52 0.39 -18.61
CA THR A 233 -22.56 -0.33 -19.88
C THR A 233 -23.35 -1.62 -19.71
N LYS A 234 -24.41 -1.79 -20.50
CA LYS A 234 -25.11 -3.06 -20.62
C LYS A 234 -24.20 -4.08 -21.30
N VAL A 235 -23.89 -5.18 -20.62
CA VAL A 235 -23.11 -6.29 -21.20
C VAL A 235 -24.04 -7.26 -21.92
N ASN A 236 -25.17 -7.59 -21.29
CA ASN A 236 -26.29 -8.35 -21.84
C ASN A 236 -27.54 -8.12 -20.96
N ASP A 237 -28.59 -8.91 -21.12
CA ASP A 237 -29.84 -8.75 -20.36
C ASP A 237 -29.72 -9.08 -18.86
N LYS A 238 -28.65 -9.77 -18.45
CA LYS A 238 -28.42 -10.18 -17.06
C LYS A 238 -27.34 -9.36 -16.36
N VAL A 239 -26.45 -8.71 -17.10
CA VAL A 239 -25.21 -8.11 -16.56
C VAL A 239 -25.01 -6.69 -17.07
N TYR A 240 -24.63 -5.82 -16.14
CA TYR A 240 -24.08 -4.51 -16.40
C TYR A 240 -22.67 -4.41 -15.83
N ARG A 241 -21.88 -3.49 -16.39
CA ARG A 241 -20.64 -3.02 -15.78
C ARG A 241 -20.71 -1.52 -15.55
N TYR A 242 -20.17 -1.07 -14.43
CA TYR A 242 -20.04 0.36 -14.12
C TYR A 242 -18.56 0.75 -14.21
N GLU A 243 -18.24 1.78 -14.99
CA GLU A 243 -16.88 2.26 -15.15
C GLU A 243 -16.37 2.95 -13.87
N LEU A 244 -15.26 2.44 -13.33
CA LEU A 244 -14.59 2.99 -12.16
C LEU A 244 -13.41 3.86 -12.58
N VAL A 245 -13.56 5.18 -12.53
CA VAL A 245 -12.48 6.13 -12.82
C VAL A 245 -11.60 6.33 -11.58
N MET A 246 -10.88 5.28 -11.16
CA MET A 246 -10.08 5.32 -9.93
C MET A 246 -8.70 4.68 -10.14
N GLU A 247 -7.70 5.51 -10.46
CA GLU A 247 -6.29 5.11 -10.38
C GLU A 247 -5.76 5.29 -8.94
N ARG A 248 -5.77 4.24 -8.11
CA ARG A 248 -5.12 4.24 -6.79
C ARG A 248 -3.80 3.46 -6.79
N GLY A 249 -2.71 4.12 -7.18
CA GLY A 249 -1.36 3.56 -7.15
C GLY A 249 -1.24 2.33 -8.08
N THR A 250 -0.75 1.20 -7.56
CA THR A 250 -0.62 -0.05 -8.33
C THR A 250 -1.91 -0.88 -8.40
N LYS A 251 -3.01 -0.42 -7.78
CA LYS A 251 -4.29 -1.13 -7.75
C LYS A 251 -5.27 -0.40 -8.65
N ARG A 252 -5.75 -1.09 -9.67
CA ARG A 252 -6.70 -0.54 -10.63
C ARG A 252 -7.92 -1.44 -10.66
N SER A 253 -9.05 -0.92 -10.20
CA SER A 253 -10.38 -1.49 -10.42
C SER A 253 -10.99 -0.66 -11.54
N PHE A 254 -11.22 -1.25 -12.71
CA PHE A 254 -11.70 -0.51 -13.88
C PHE A 254 -13.21 -0.62 -14.06
N ASN A 255 -13.80 -1.72 -13.60
CA ASN A 255 -15.22 -1.98 -13.73
C ASN A 255 -15.76 -2.58 -12.43
N ALA A 256 -16.99 -2.24 -12.06
CA ALA A 256 -17.79 -2.98 -11.11
C ALA A 256 -18.85 -3.78 -11.89
N TYR A 257 -18.85 -5.11 -11.77
CA TYR A 257 -19.84 -5.97 -12.39
C TYR A 257 -21.11 -6.04 -11.54
N LEU A 258 -22.28 -5.92 -12.17
CA LEU A 258 -23.56 -5.78 -11.48
C LEU A 258 -24.63 -6.64 -12.16
N PRO A 259 -25.51 -7.32 -11.39
CA PRO A 259 -26.68 -7.98 -11.96
C PRO A 259 -27.69 -6.95 -12.45
N ALA A 260 -28.33 -7.23 -13.59
CA ALA A 260 -29.35 -6.36 -14.17
C ALA A 260 -30.52 -6.09 -13.21
N PHE A 261 -30.89 -7.05 -12.37
CA PHE A 261 -31.96 -6.87 -11.37
C PHE A 261 -31.60 -5.86 -10.26
N PHE A 262 -30.32 -5.58 -10.03
CA PHE A 262 -29.86 -4.62 -9.02
C PHE A 262 -29.74 -3.20 -9.57
N VAL A 263 -29.53 -3.05 -10.88
CA VAL A 263 -29.33 -1.74 -11.53
C VAL A 263 -30.45 -0.74 -11.22
N PRO A 264 -31.75 -1.11 -11.22
CA PRO A 264 -32.83 -0.18 -10.86
C PRO A 264 -32.74 0.39 -9.43
N LYS A 265 -32.02 -0.28 -8.52
CA LYS A 265 -31.83 0.20 -7.14
C LYS A 265 -30.70 1.23 -7.03
N LEU A 266 -29.83 1.34 -8.02
CA LEU A 266 -28.67 2.23 -7.96
C LEU A 266 -29.13 3.68 -7.91
N ARG A 267 -28.65 4.39 -6.89
CA ARG A 267 -28.90 5.81 -6.67
C ARG A 267 -27.75 6.42 -5.90
N ARG A 268 -27.72 7.75 -5.85
CA ARG A 268 -26.77 8.45 -4.99
C ARG A 268 -27.08 8.19 -3.51
N LEU A 269 -26.03 8.00 -2.71
CA LEU A 269 -26.17 8.01 -1.24
C LEU A 269 -26.56 9.42 -0.80
N ARG A 270 -27.24 9.52 0.35
CA ARG A 270 -27.59 10.82 0.93
C ARG A 270 -26.34 11.65 1.23
N GLU A 271 -26.51 12.97 1.27
CA GLU A 271 -25.36 13.87 1.34
C GLU A 271 -24.61 13.76 2.67
N ASP A 272 -25.35 13.58 3.76
CA ASP A 272 -24.85 13.34 5.12
C ASP A 272 -24.25 11.94 5.34
N TYR A 273 -24.43 11.01 4.40
CA TYR A 273 -23.88 9.67 4.50
C TYR A 273 -22.37 9.67 4.22
N THR A 274 -21.57 9.53 5.28
CA THR A 274 -20.10 9.62 5.22
C THR A 274 -19.41 8.26 5.12
N TYR A 275 -18.15 8.26 4.66
CA TYR A 275 -17.34 7.04 4.58
C TYR A 275 -17.10 6.40 5.97
N ASP A 276 -16.96 7.22 7.02
CA ASP A 276 -16.75 6.70 8.37
C ASP A 276 -18.02 6.05 8.93
N MET A 277 -19.21 6.56 8.56
CA MET A 277 -20.49 5.88 8.81
C MET A 277 -20.52 4.53 8.11
N ALA A 278 -20.25 4.47 6.80
CA ALA A 278 -20.21 3.22 6.04
C ALA A 278 -19.26 2.19 6.67
N LYS A 279 -18.04 2.61 7.02
CA LYS A 279 -17.04 1.74 7.65
C LYS A 279 -17.48 1.21 9.02
N LYS A 280 -18.15 2.03 9.83
CA LYS A 280 -18.65 1.64 11.15
C LYS A 280 -19.87 0.72 11.02
N ARG A 281 -20.86 1.13 10.22
CA ARG A 281 -22.16 0.46 10.10
C ARG A 281 -22.10 -0.85 9.34
N LEU A 282 -21.15 -1.02 8.41
CA LEU A 282 -20.88 -2.29 7.73
C LEU A 282 -19.90 -3.20 8.49
N ASN A 283 -19.56 -2.87 9.74
CA ASN A 283 -18.89 -3.78 10.67
C ASN A 283 -19.93 -4.37 11.63
N LEU A 284 -20.52 -5.49 11.24
CA LEU A 284 -21.75 -6.02 11.85
C LEU A 284 -21.50 -6.82 13.14
N LYS A 285 -20.26 -6.83 13.65
CA LYS A 285 -19.89 -7.60 14.83
C LYS A 285 -20.70 -7.19 16.06
N GLU A 286 -20.98 -5.90 16.21
CA GLU A 286 -21.81 -5.36 17.29
C GLU A 286 -23.30 -5.77 17.15
N LYS A 287 -23.71 -6.18 15.94
CA LYS A 287 -25.05 -6.72 15.63
C LYS A 287 -25.09 -8.25 15.64
N GLY A 288 -24.09 -8.91 16.22
CA GLY A 288 -24.03 -10.38 16.32
C GLY A 288 -23.67 -11.12 15.02
N VAL A 289 -23.29 -10.41 13.95
CA VAL A 289 -22.92 -11.01 12.66
C VAL A 289 -21.43 -10.74 12.37
N ASN A 290 -20.63 -11.76 12.11
CA ASN A 290 -19.19 -11.64 11.88
C ASN A 290 -18.88 -11.28 10.41
N ILE A 291 -19.55 -10.23 9.92
CA ILE A 291 -19.40 -9.66 8.57
C ILE A 291 -18.79 -8.26 8.64
N THR A 292 -17.87 -8.03 7.70
CA THR A 292 -17.28 -6.71 7.41
C THR A 292 -17.25 -6.51 5.90
N ALA A 293 -17.10 -5.28 5.42
CA ALA A 293 -16.91 -5.03 3.98
C ALA A 293 -15.74 -5.83 3.36
N LYS A 294 -14.67 -6.09 4.13
CA LYS A 294 -13.56 -6.94 3.70
C LYS A 294 -14.00 -8.41 3.54
N LYS A 295 -14.86 -8.89 4.43
CA LYS A 295 -15.41 -10.26 4.37
C LYS A 295 -16.42 -10.42 3.24
N LEU A 296 -17.23 -9.41 2.92
CA LEU A 296 -18.11 -9.43 1.74
C LEU A 296 -17.32 -9.62 0.44
N ARG A 297 -16.23 -8.86 0.28
CA ARG A 297 -15.32 -9.02 -0.85
C ARG A 297 -14.68 -10.41 -0.93
N LYS A 298 -14.37 -11.02 0.22
CA LYS A 298 -13.87 -12.40 0.27
C LYS A 298 -14.96 -13.41 -0.10
N TRP A 299 -16.18 -13.23 0.39
CA TRP A 299 -17.30 -14.07 0.01
C TRP A 299 -17.54 -14.03 -1.50
N SER A 300 -17.57 -12.83 -2.09
CA SER A 300 -17.73 -12.65 -3.54
C SER A 300 -16.64 -13.41 -4.32
N ASP A 301 -15.41 -13.42 -3.81
CA ASP A 301 -14.26 -14.11 -4.41
C ASP A 301 -14.48 -15.63 -4.37
N ASN A 302 -14.83 -16.14 -3.19
CA ASN A 302 -15.13 -17.54 -2.94
C ASN A 302 -16.32 -18.01 -3.77
N PHE A 303 -17.39 -17.21 -3.86
CA PHE A 303 -18.57 -17.49 -4.67
C PHE A 303 -18.23 -17.65 -6.15
N LEU A 304 -17.39 -16.76 -6.70
CA LEU A 304 -16.95 -16.86 -8.10
C LEU A 304 -16.15 -18.16 -8.32
N VAL A 305 -15.20 -18.46 -7.43
CA VAL A 305 -14.36 -19.66 -7.50
C VAL A 305 -15.19 -20.94 -7.36
N GLU A 306 -16.12 -21.01 -6.41
CA GLU A 306 -17.04 -22.15 -6.22
C GLU A 306 -17.98 -22.34 -7.41
N CYS A 307 -18.30 -21.27 -8.13
CA CYS A 307 -19.06 -21.35 -9.37
C CYS A 307 -18.20 -21.71 -10.61
N GLY A 308 -16.90 -21.99 -10.42
CA GLY A 308 -15.99 -22.43 -11.47
C GLY A 308 -15.29 -21.31 -12.23
N VAL A 309 -15.37 -20.06 -11.77
CA VAL A 309 -14.66 -18.94 -12.39
C VAL A 309 -13.16 -19.04 -12.06
N PRO A 310 -12.26 -19.07 -13.07
CA PRO A 310 -10.83 -19.13 -12.81
C PRO A 310 -10.33 -17.92 -12.01
N ASP A 311 -9.41 -18.13 -11.05
CA ASP A 311 -8.87 -17.11 -10.14
C ASP A 311 -8.46 -15.81 -10.84
N LYS A 312 -7.79 -15.93 -11.99
CA LYS A 312 -7.36 -14.78 -12.80
C LYS A 312 -8.53 -13.86 -13.19
N HIS A 313 -9.68 -14.44 -13.52
CA HIS A 313 -10.88 -13.70 -13.90
C HIS A 313 -11.66 -13.21 -12.68
N ALA A 314 -11.71 -13.99 -11.60
CA ALA A 314 -12.28 -13.54 -10.32
C ALA A 314 -11.51 -12.32 -9.77
N ASP A 315 -10.18 -12.37 -9.78
CA ASP A 315 -9.31 -11.26 -9.43
C ASP A 315 -9.55 -10.04 -10.32
N PHE A 316 -9.79 -10.24 -11.62
CA PHE A 316 -10.08 -9.14 -12.54
C PHE A 316 -11.46 -8.51 -12.26
N ILE A 317 -12.51 -9.33 -12.09
CA ILE A 317 -13.88 -8.90 -11.76
C ILE A 317 -13.87 -8.04 -10.50
N GLN A 318 -13.08 -8.42 -9.48
CA GLN A 318 -12.97 -7.66 -8.24
C GLN A 318 -12.00 -6.46 -8.29
N GLY A 319 -11.26 -6.24 -9.37
CA GLY A 319 -10.22 -5.19 -9.43
C GLY A 319 -9.00 -5.48 -8.52
N ARG A 320 -8.59 -6.75 -8.44
CA ARG A 320 -7.32 -7.22 -7.84
C ARG A 320 -6.20 -7.34 -8.87
N ALA A 321 -6.55 -7.52 -10.14
CA ALA A 321 -5.58 -7.72 -11.22
C ALA A 321 -4.74 -6.46 -11.51
N LYS A 322 -3.43 -6.65 -11.74
CA LYS A 322 -2.51 -5.59 -12.18
C LYS A 322 -2.53 -5.49 -13.71
N VAL A 323 -3.54 -4.83 -14.27
CA VAL A 323 -3.68 -4.65 -15.72
C VAL A 323 -3.67 -3.17 -16.08
N THR A 324 -3.20 -2.82 -17.28
CA THR A 324 -3.22 -1.45 -17.82
C THR A 324 -4.26 -1.34 -18.92
N VAL A 325 -5.11 -0.29 -18.88
CA VAL A 325 -6.28 -0.09 -19.76
C VAL A 325 -5.94 -0.20 -21.25
N GLY A 326 -4.78 0.33 -21.67
CA GLY A 326 -4.37 0.33 -23.08
C GLY A 326 -3.78 -0.99 -23.60
N SER A 327 -3.72 -2.05 -22.80
CA SER A 327 -3.15 -3.32 -23.26
C SER A 327 -4.21 -4.19 -23.96
N LYS A 328 -3.85 -4.87 -25.05
CA LYS A 328 -4.68 -5.92 -25.67
C LYS A 328 -5.18 -6.94 -24.63
N HIS A 329 -4.32 -7.22 -23.66
CA HIS A 329 -4.61 -8.07 -22.51
C HIS A 329 -5.81 -7.58 -21.66
N TYR A 330 -5.99 -6.27 -21.50
CA TYR A 330 -7.13 -5.71 -20.76
C TYR A 330 -8.45 -6.02 -21.46
N LEU A 331 -8.55 -5.75 -22.77
CA LEU A 331 -9.77 -6.00 -23.54
C LEU A 331 -10.13 -7.49 -23.55
N GLU A 332 -9.13 -8.37 -23.63
CA GLU A 332 -9.33 -9.81 -23.46
C GLU A 332 -9.88 -10.13 -22.06
N MET A 333 -9.27 -9.60 -20.99
CA MET A 333 -9.75 -9.81 -19.63
C MET A 333 -11.19 -9.33 -19.42
N VAL A 334 -11.56 -8.17 -19.98
CA VAL A 334 -12.95 -7.68 -19.94
C VAL A 334 -13.88 -8.67 -20.63
N ARG A 335 -13.56 -9.14 -21.85
CA ARG A 335 -14.40 -10.13 -22.56
C ARG A 335 -14.56 -11.43 -21.77
N HIS A 336 -13.50 -11.90 -21.11
CA HIS A 336 -13.56 -13.10 -20.28
C HIS A 336 -14.38 -12.86 -19.01
N ALA A 337 -14.21 -11.72 -18.35
CA ALA A 337 -14.97 -11.35 -17.15
C ALA A 337 -16.46 -11.17 -17.46
N ASP A 338 -16.79 -10.53 -18.59
CA ASP A 338 -18.17 -10.41 -19.10
C ASP A 338 -18.83 -11.79 -19.24
N ARG A 339 -18.14 -12.76 -19.86
CA ARG A 339 -18.64 -14.14 -20.01
C ARG A 339 -18.79 -14.86 -18.67
N TRP A 340 -17.75 -14.87 -17.85
CA TRP A 340 -17.75 -15.59 -16.57
C TRP A 340 -18.75 -15.01 -15.57
N TYR A 341 -18.88 -13.69 -15.50
CA TYR A 341 -19.87 -13.08 -14.61
C TYR A 341 -21.30 -13.39 -15.08
N THR A 342 -21.53 -13.42 -16.40
CA THR A 342 -22.84 -13.81 -16.97
C THR A 342 -23.26 -15.23 -16.59
N THR A 343 -22.32 -16.18 -16.48
CA THR A 343 -22.66 -17.57 -16.11
C THR A 343 -23.01 -17.75 -14.64
N VAL A 344 -22.63 -16.81 -13.77
CA VAL A 344 -22.79 -16.95 -12.31
C VAL A 344 -23.81 -15.98 -11.72
N VAL A 345 -24.17 -14.92 -12.45
CA VAL A 345 -25.04 -13.83 -11.96
C VAL A 345 -26.40 -14.31 -11.44
N ASP A 346 -26.97 -15.35 -12.05
CA ASP A 346 -28.27 -15.90 -11.64
C ASP A 346 -28.21 -16.65 -10.30
N LYS A 347 -27.02 -17.03 -9.85
CA LYS A 347 -26.78 -17.71 -8.56
C LYS A 347 -26.57 -16.74 -7.39
N LEU A 348 -26.51 -15.43 -7.66
CA LEU A 348 -26.34 -14.42 -6.63
C LEU A 348 -27.59 -14.33 -5.73
N PRO A 349 -27.42 -14.04 -4.43
CA PRO A 349 -28.54 -13.90 -3.51
C PRO A 349 -29.41 -12.70 -3.89
N ARG A 350 -30.73 -12.91 -3.95
CA ARG A 350 -31.74 -11.85 -4.06
C ARG A 350 -32.27 -11.56 -2.66
N PHE A 351 -31.62 -10.63 -1.95
CA PHE A 351 -31.84 -10.43 -0.51
C PHE A 351 -33.29 -10.16 -0.13
N GLU A 352 -34.04 -9.40 -0.94
CA GLU A 352 -35.46 -9.08 -0.70
C GLU A 352 -36.38 -10.31 -0.71
N ASN A 353 -35.97 -11.38 -1.40
CA ASN A 353 -36.78 -12.60 -1.56
C ASN A 353 -36.35 -13.73 -0.63
N LEU A 354 -35.26 -13.55 0.12
CA LEU A 354 -34.66 -14.58 0.97
C LEU A 354 -35.05 -14.33 2.42
N SER A 355 -36.11 -14.98 2.90
CA SER A 355 -36.42 -15.00 4.33
C SER A 355 -35.38 -15.86 5.09
N ILE A 356 -35.06 -15.48 6.32
CA ILE A 356 -34.05 -16.17 7.17
C ILE A 356 -34.39 -17.67 7.33
N GLY A 357 -35.67 -18.05 7.19
CA GLY A 357 -36.15 -19.44 7.29
C GLY A 357 -36.13 -20.27 6.00
N ALA A 358 -35.80 -19.69 4.84
CA ALA A 358 -35.87 -20.40 3.53
C ALA A 358 -34.49 -20.87 3.01
N ILE A 359 -33.41 -20.70 3.78
CA ILE A 359 -32.07 -21.03 3.30
C ILE A 359 -31.82 -22.53 3.45
N THR A 360 -32.05 -23.29 2.38
CA THR A 360 -31.52 -24.65 2.25
C THR A 360 -30.03 -24.55 1.96
N PRO A 361 -29.16 -25.31 2.66
CA PRO A 361 -27.72 -25.28 2.39
C PRO A 361 -27.44 -25.68 0.94
N LEU A 362 -26.68 -24.88 0.20
CA LEU A 362 -25.95 -25.40 -0.96
C LEU A 362 -24.99 -26.46 -0.41
N SER A 363 -25.24 -27.72 -0.82
CA SER A 363 -24.73 -28.93 -0.19
C SER A 363 -23.30 -28.80 0.35
N SER A 364 -23.20 -28.85 1.67
CA SER A 364 -21.96 -29.09 2.40
C SER A 364 -21.35 -30.42 1.96
N ARG A 365 -20.10 -30.34 1.48
CA ARG A 365 -19.02 -31.35 1.61
C ARG A 365 -19.48 -32.82 1.57
N GLN A 366 -19.41 -33.44 0.40
CA GLN A 366 -19.11 -34.87 0.39
C GLN A 366 -17.68 -35.06 0.89
N ASN A 367 -17.58 -35.69 2.05
CA ASN A 367 -16.37 -36.27 2.60
C ASN A 367 -15.67 -37.12 1.53
N ILE A 368 -14.43 -36.74 1.18
CA ILE A 368 -13.45 -37.69 0.67
C ILE A 368 -12.40 -37.86 1.76
N SER A 369 -12.76 -38.69 2.73
CA SER A 369 -11.81 -39.50 3.48
C SER A 369 -12.21 -40.95 3.28
N LYS A 370 -11.46 -41.64 2.40
CA LYS A 370 -11.21 -43.09 2.30
C LYS A 370 -10.88 -43.46 0.84
N LEU A 371 -9.60 -43.37 0.49
CA LEU A 371 -8.73 -44.48 0.07
C LEU A 371 -7.32 -43.93 -0.18
#